data_AF-A0A5D0VZ34-F1
#
_entry.id   AF-A0A5D0VZ34-F1
#
_cell.length_a   1.000
_cell.length_b   1.000
_cell.length_c   1.000
_cell.angle_alpha   90.00
_cell.angle_beta   90.00
_cell.angle_gamma   90.00
#
_symmetry.space_group_name_H-M   'P 1'
#
loop_
_entity.id
_entity.type
_entity.pdbx_description
1 polymer ?
#
loop_
_entity_poly.entity_id
_entity_poly.type
_entity_poly.pdbx_seq_one_letter_code
_entity_poly.pdbx_strand_id
1 'polypeptide(L)'
;MAVLSACAVLTACGGGGDNSDGSKASTYSSCTITQSDALLAEDRSKDISQCWDGVDYEEQNLALNWCAEKVSAYIDSEYVFGHSVEYQVASTNCS
;
A
#
# COMPACT_ATOMS: atom_id res chain seq x y z
N MET A 1 3.77 -55.98 -5.95
CA MET A 1 3.50 -55.13 -7.13
C MET A 1 3.57 -53.69 -6.67
N ALA A 2 4.65 -53.01 -7.04
CA ALA A 2 4.80 -51.58 -6.84
C ALA A 2 4.03 -50.85 -7.93
N VAL A 3 3.25 -49.84 -7.57
CA VAL A 3 2.89 -48.75 -8.48
C VAL A 3 3.03 -47.46 -7.69
N LEU A 4 4.17 -46.80 -7.90
CA LEU A 4 4.32 -45.36 -7.65
C LEU A 4 3.32 -44.64 -8.55
N SER A 5 2.53 -43.72 -7.99
CA SER A 5 1.96 -42.63 -8.79
C SER A 5 2.00 -41.36 -7.97
N ALA A 6 3.09 -40.63 -8.17
CA ALA A 6 3.25 -39.25 -7.76
C ALA A 6 2.52 -38.37 -8.76
N CYS A 7 1.64 -37.50 -8.28
CA CYS A 7 1.32 -36.24 -8.95
C CYS A 7 1.33 -35.16 -7.88
N ALA A 8 2.54 -34.67 -7.60
CA ALA A 8 2.75 -33.36 -6.99
C ALA A 8 2.20 -32.32 -7.97
N VAL A 9 0.96 -31.89 -7.75
CA VAL A 9 0.46 -30.67 -8.40
C VAL A 9 1.05 -29.52 -7.60
N LEU A 10 2.23 -29.09 -8.03
CA LEU A 10 2.71 -27.74 -7.81
C LEU A 10 1.66 -26.82 -8.45
N THR A 11 0.65 -26.41 -7.68
CA THR A 11 -0.07 -25.17 -7.98
C THR A 11 0.97 -24.08 -7.90
N ALA A 12 1.50 -23.73 -9.08
CA ALA A 12 2.33 -22.57 -9.26
C ALA A 12 1.65 -21.40 -8.54
N CYS A 13 2.36 -20.76 -7.60
CA CYS A 13 2.14 -19.37 -7.24
C CYS A 13 2.46 -18.52 -8.48
N GLY A 14 1.66 -18.67 -9.53
CA GLY A 14 1.74 -17.96 -10.78
C GLY A 14 0.92 -16.70 -10.63
N GLY A 15 1.59 -15.63 -10.21
CA GLY A 15 0.97 -14.32 -10.07
C GLY A 15 1.90 -13.23 -9.56
N GLY A 16 3.22 -13.44 -9.57
CA GLY A 16 4.16 -12.33 -9.49
C GLY A 16 4.21 -11.63 -10.85
N GLY A 17 3.07 -11.10 -11.29
CA GLY A 17 2.99 -10.27 -12.49
C GLY A 17 3.89 -9.06 -12.31
N ASP A 18 4.65 -8.73 -13.34
CA ASP A 18 5.31 -7.44 -13.43
C ASP A 18 4.27 -6.44 -13.94
N ASN A 19 4.24 -5.27 -13.32
CA ASN A 19 3.49 -4.11 -13.74
C ASN A 19 3.94 -3.66 -15.13
N SER A 20 3.11 -2.84 -15.77
CA SER A 20 3.43 -2.25 -17.09
C SER A 20 4.72 -1.42 -17.10
N ASP A 21 5.20 -1.00 -15.92
CA ASP A 21 6.47 -0.28 -15.72
C ASP A 21 7.67 -1.19 -15.35
N GLY A 22 7.46 -2.51 -15.28
CA GLY A 22 8.48 -3.50 -14.92
C GLY A 22 8.72 -3.67 -13.42
N SER A 23 7.98 -2.98 -12.56
CA SER A 23 7.95 -3.25 -11.12
C SER A 23 7.06 -4.47 -10.79
N LYS A 24 7.11 -5.02 -9.58
CA LYS A 24 6.24 -6.16 -9.23
C LYS A 24 4.81 -5.68 -8.97
N ALA A 25 3.78 -6.48 -9.24
CA ALA A 25 2.40 -6.18 -8.84
C ALA A 25 2.26 -5.82 -7.36
N SER A 26 3.08 -6.43 -6.51
CA SER A 26 3.16 -6.11 -5.09
C SER A 26 3.82 -4.76 -4.76
N THR A 27 4.35 -4.03 -5.76
CA THR A 27 5.13 -2.80 -5.56
C THR A 27 4.28 -1.63 -5.06
N TYR A 28 2.99 -1.58 -5.41
CA TYR A 28 2.10 -0.48 -5.06
C TYR A 28 0.94 -0.96 -4.17
N SER A 29 1.29 -1.63 -3.08
CA SER A 29 0.34 -2.35 -2.21
C SER A 29 0.04 -1.69 -0.87
N SER A 30 0.78 -0.63 -0.54
CA SER A 30 0.61 0.14 0.69
C SER A 30 0.72 1.64 0.45
N CYS A 31 0.06 2.43 1.29
CA CYS A 31 0.06 3.89 1.32
C CYS A 31 0.47 4.35 2.71
N THR A 32 1.40 5.30 2.80
CA THR A 32 1.85 5.88 4.07
C THR A 32 2.02 7.38 3.93
N ILE A 33 1.79 8.10 5.02
CA ILE A 33 2.19 9.51 5.15
C ILE A 33 3.67 9.55 5.54
N THR A 34 4.47 10.33 4.82
CA THR A 34 5.93 10.49 5.06
C THR A 34 6.26 11.78 5.78
N GLN A 35 5.39 12.79 5.65
CA GLN A 35 5.56 14.09 6.29
C GLN A 35 4.19 14.70 6.63
N SER A 36 4.12 15.41 7.75
CA SER A 36 2.93 16.17 8.17
C SER A 36 3.33 17.55 8.67
N ASP A 37 2.60 18.56 8.21
CA ASP A 37 2.73 19.96 8.64
C ASP A 37 1.76 20.30 9.78
N ALA A 38 1.20 19.30 10.49
CA ALA A 38 0.37 19.54 11.66
C ALA A 38 1.12 20.40 12.70
N LEU A 39 0.40 21.29 13.39
CA LEU A 39 1.02 22.24 14.33
C LEU A 39 1.58 21.53 15.58
N LEU A 40 0.85 20.54 16.09
CA LEU A 40 1.25 19.78 17.28
C LEU A 40 2.13 18.60 16.88
N ALA A 41 3.15 18.32 17.71
CA ALA A 41 4.07 17.21 17.47
C ALA A 41 3.39 15.84 17.55
N GLU A 42 2.38 15.72 18.42
CA GLU A 42 1.59 14.51 18.59
C GLU A 42 0.79 14.20 17.33
N ASP A 43 0.14 15.21 16.73
CA ASP A 43 -0.59 15.09 15.47
C ASP A 43 0.34 14.70 14.32
N ARG A 44 1.51 15.34 14.20
CA ARG A 44 2.52 14.96 13.18
C ARG A 44 2.94 13.50 13.32
N SER A 45 3.20 13.05 14.55
CA SER A 45 3.56 11.66 14.80
C SER A 45 2.42 10.70 14.50
N LYS A 46 1.18 11.10 14.81
CA LYS A 46 -0.03 10.32 14.54
C LYS A 46 -0.26 10.18 13.03
N ASP A 47 -0.08 11.26 12.27
CA ASP A 47 -0.21 11.26 10.83
C ASP A 47 0.84 10.35 10.17
N ILE A 48 2.11 10.51 10.52
CA ILE A 48 3.20 9.69 9.97
C ILE A 48 3.05 8.20 10.36
N SER A 49 2.34 7.90 11.46
CA SER A 49 2.02 6.51 11.83
C SER A 49 0.89 5.90 11.02
N GLN A 50 0.17 6.68 10.20
CA GLN A 50 -0.89 6.15 9.36
C GLN A 50 -0.31 5.35 8.19
N CYS A 51 -0.78 4.12 8.07
CA CYS A 51 -0.47 3.24 6.97
C CYS A 51 -1.72 2.45 6.58
N TRP A 52 -1.97 2.36 5.28
CA TRP A 52 -3.06 1.60 4.71
C TRP A 52 -2.49 0.58 3.73
N ASP A 53 -2.99 -0.65 3.80
CA ASP A 53 -2.66 -1.73 2.89
C ASP A 53 -3.93 -2.35 2.26
N GLY A 54 -3.75 -3.39 1.46
CA GLY A 54 -4.85 -4.22 0.97
C GLY A 54 -5.29 -3.94 -0.46
N VAL A 55 -4.40 -3.35 -1.28
CA VAL A 55 -4.61 -3.20 -2.73
C VAL A 55 -3.45 -3.80 -3.50
N ASP A 56 -3.72 -4.28 -4.72
CA ASP A 56 -2.71 -4.82 -5.64
C ASP A 56 -2.84 -4.12 -7.00
N TYR A 57 -2.61 -2.81 -7.02
CA TYR A 57 -2.68 -2.04 -8.25
C TYR A 57 -1.43 -2.29 -9.11
N GLU A 58 -1.66 -2.70 -10.36
CA GLU A 58 -0.57 -2.84 -11.34
C GLU A 58 -0.07 -1.50 -11.88
N GLU A 59 -0.89 -0.46 -11.81
CA GLU A 59 -0.55 0.88 -12.27
C GLU A 59 -0.26 1.81 -11.09
N GLN A 60 0.93 2.42 -11.09
CA GLN A 60 1.34 3.38 -10.06
C GLN A 60 0.33 4.52 -9.88
N ASN A 61 -0.24 5.03 -10.97
CA ASN A 61 -1.20 6.14 -10.92
C ASN A 61 -2.50 5.75 -10.20
N LEU A 62 -2.98 4.52 -10.38
CA LEU A 62 -4.16 4.01 -9.66
C LEU A 62 -3.87 3.88 -8.16
N ALA A 63 -2.68 3.38 -7.81
CA ALA A 63 -2.25 3.30 -6.43
C ALA A 63 -2.11 4.68 -5.78
N LEU A 64 -1.54 5.66 -6.48
CA LEU A 64 -1.38 7.02 -6.00
C LEU A 64 -2.75 7.70 -5.78
N ASN A 65 -3.71 7.51 -6.69
CA ASN A 65 -5.07 8.02 -6.52
C ASN A 65 -5.76 7.39 -5.31
N TRP A 66 -5.66 6.07 -5.15
CA TRP A 66 -6.18 5.39 -3.96
C TRP A 66 -5.52 5.90 -2.67
N CYS A 67 -4.20 6.10 -2.68
CA CYS A 67 -3.47 6.62 -1.53
C CYS A 67 -3.92 8.05 -1.19
N ALA A 68 -4.13 8.90 -2.22
CA ALA A 68 -4.66 10.24 -2.05
C ALA A 68 -6.06 10.23 -1.41
N GLU A 69 -6.95 9.34 -1.86
CA GLU A 69 -8.29 9.18 -1.26
C GLU A 69 -8.22 8.76 0.21
N LYS A 70 -7.33 7.81 0.55
CA LYS A 70 -7.14 7.35 1.94
C LYS A 70 -6.63 8.46 2.85
N VAL A 71 -5.60 9.17 2.39
CA VAL A 71 -5.01 10.28 3.13
C VAL A 71 -6.02 11.42 3.31
N SER A 72 -6.74 11.79 2.25
CA SER A 72 -7.79 12.82 2.35
C SER A 72 -8.87 12.42 3.34
N ALA A 73 -9.39 11.20 3.24
CA ALA A 73 -10.42 10.71 4.15
C ALA A 73 -9.96 10.69 5.62
N TYR A 74 -8.70 10.33 5.87
CA TYR A 74 -8.10 10.38 7.20
C TYR A 74 -8.05 11.83 7.72
N ILE A 75 -7.47 12.76 6.97
CA ILE A 75 -7.35 14.16 7.38
C ILE A 75 -8.72 14.79 7.63
N ASP A 76 -9.69 14.55 6.74
CA ASP A 76 -11.06 15.04 6.86
C ASP A 76 -11.79 14.46 8.09
N SER A 77 -11.45 13.24 8.50
CA SER A 77 -12.06 12.58 9.66
C SER A 77 -11.44 13.01 11.00
N GLU A 78 -10.14 13.32 10.99
CA GLU A 78 -9.38 13.56 12.20
C GLU A 78 -9.35 15.06 12.57
N TYR A 79 -9.37 15.95 11.56
CA TYR A 79 -9.13 17.37 11.76
C TYR A 79 -10.29 18.22 11.25
N VAL A 80 -10.72 19.18 12.08
CA VAL A 80 -11.71 20.20 11.67
C VAL A 80 -11.10 21.20 10.69
N PHE A 81 -9.80 21.49 10.86
CA PHE A 81 -9.01 22.29 9.96
C PHE A 81 -7.88 21.41 9.44
N GLY A 82 -7.97 20.97 8.19
CA GLY A 82 -6.95 20.14 7.58
C GLY A 82 -5.61 20.86 7.43
N HIS A 83 -4.56 20.09 7.20
CA HIS A 83 -3.20 20.54 6.95
C HIS A 83 -2.57 19.74 5.82
N SER A 84 -1.42 20.23 5.35
CA SER A 84 -0.65 19.57 4.30
C SER A 84 0.07 18.33 4.83
N VAL A 85 0.06 17.28 4.02
CA VAL A 85 0.80 16.05 4.26
C VAL A 85 1.43 15.56 2.96
N GLU A 86 2.57 14.89 3.06
CA GLU A 86 3.18 14.16 1.95
C GLU A 86 2.96 12.66 2.15
N TYR A 87 2.68 11.94 1.07
CA TYR A 87 2.39 10.51 1.10
C TYR A 87 3.01 9.80 -0.09
N GLN A 88 3.22 8.50 0.07
CA GLN A 88 3.79 7.65 -0.97
C GLN A 88 3.13 6.28 -1.01
N VAL A 89 3.20 5.65 -2.18
CA VAL A 89 2.86 4.23 -2.36
C VAL A 89 4.12 3.39 -2.32
N ALA A 90 4.06 2.26 -1.61
CA ALA A 90 5.20 1.36 -1.45
C ALA A 90 4.77 -0.11 -1.45
N SER A 91 5.77 -0.98 -1.61
CA SER A 91 5.59 -2.42 -1.56
C SER A 91 5.54 -2.86 -0.11
N THR A 92 4.35 -3.19 0.40
CA THR A 92 4.11 -3.87 1.70
C THR A 92 5.07 -3.49 2.83
N ASN A 93 4.73 -2.51 3.68
CA ASN A 93 5.31 -2.32 5.03
C ASN A 93 4.43 -1.42 5.92
N CYS A 94 3.17 -1.78 6.13
CA CYS A 94 2.43 -1.27 7.30
C CYS A 94 2.76 -2.18 8.48
N SER A 95 3.79 -1.82 9.26
CA SER A 95 4.31 -2.61 10.38
C SER A 95 4.21 -1.87 11.70
#